data_AF-A0A7Z9TXX8-F1
#
_entry.id   AF-A0A7Z9TXX8-F1
#
_cell.length_a   1.000
_cell.length_b   1.000
_cell.length_c   1.000
_cell.angle_alpha   90.00
_cell.angle_beta   90.00
_cell.angle_gamma   90.00
#
_symmetry.space_group_name_H-M   'P 1'
#
loop_
_entity.id
_entity.type
_entity.pdbx_description
1 polymer ?
#
loop_
_entity_poly.entity_id
_entity_poly.type
_entity_poly.pdbx_seq_one_letter_code
_entity_poly.pdbx_strand_id
1 'polypeptide(L)'
;MSVTTTLCIAAASIVSSDGNVQSDWSPQVYNAIKWTAPNQGQLTIDYTSNEGISRVPIAYHGGVDMDASGEITDKNILAFKQWVEQQIPQNYCGPIVLDYEQPWWKELRAQSILPERLHEILSVYIQGMDIAKQTRPDAQWGYWGIPGLRHTTARWREYFYL
;
A
#
# COMPACT_ATOMS: atom_id res chain seq x y z
N MET A 1 49.38 6.81 4.05
CA MET A 1 48.12 6.28 3.50
C MET A 1 47.99 4.86 3.99
N SER A 2 47.07 4.60 4.91
CA SER A 2 46.82 3.27 5.48
C SER A 2 45.35 2.96 5.27
N VAL A 3 45.06 1.90 4.53
CA VAL A 3 43.70 1.41 4.27
C VAL A 3 43.42 0.34 5.32
N THR A 4 42.46 0.60 6.21
CA THR A 4 42.00 -0.39 7.18
C THR A 4 40.72 -1.02 6.67
N THR A 5 40.82 -2.25 6.17
CA THR A 5 39.68 -3.08 5.79
C THR A 5 39.05 -3.67 7.05
N THR A 6 37.85 -3.23 7.41
CA THR A 6 37.07 -3.84 8.50
C THR A 6 36.38 -5.09 7.99
N LEU A 7 36.78 -6.24 8.52
CA LEU A 7 36.15 -7.54 8.31
C LEU A 7 35.00 -7.67 9.33
N CYS A 8 33.74 -7.69 8.87
CA CYS A 8 32.60 -8.01 9.72
C CYS A 8 32.51 -9.53 9.92
N ILE A 9 32.81 -10.01 11.13
CA ILE A 9 32.55 -11.40 11.54
C ILE A 9 31.07 -11.48 11.95
N ALA A 10 30.28 -12.27 11.21
CA ALA A 10 28.92 -12.61 11.59
C ALA A 10 28.95 -13.73 12.65
N ALA A 11 28.68 -13.38 13.91
CA ALA A 11 28.39 -14.36 14.95
C ALA A 11 26.93 -14.81 14.81
N ALA A 12 26.72 -16.01 14.26
CA ALA A 12 25.41 -16.65 14.24
C ALA A 12 25.01 -17.02 15.67
N SER A 13 24.07 -16.26 16.23
CA SER A 13 23.45 -16.57 17.52
C SER A 13 22.17 -17.34 17.25
N ILE A 14 22.13 -18.61 17.68
CA ILE A 14 20.91 -19.41 17.73
C ILE A 14 20.03 -18.81 18.82
N VAL A 15 18.87 -18.25 18.44
CA VAL A 15 17.86 -17.76 19.39
C VAL A 15 16.62 -18.63 19.23
N SER A 16 16.29 -19.36 20.30
CA SER A 16 15.00 -20.03 20.47
C SER A 16 13.87 -19.02 20.36
N SER A 17 12.92 -19.27 19.47
CA SER A 17 11.74 -18.43 19.29
C SER A 17 10.60 -18.87 20.21
N ASP A 18 10.74 -18.66 21.51
CA ASP A 18 9.57 -18.49 22.37
C ASP A 18 9.20 -17.00 22.31
N GLY A 19 8.35 -16.69 21.34
CA GLY A 19 7.96 -15.34 20.97
C GLY A 19 7.25 -14.61 22.10
N ASN A 20 8.05 -13.86 22.87
CA ASN A 20 7.58 -12.83 23.79
C ASN A 20 6.75 -11.83 22.98
N VAL A 21 5.43 -11.79 23.20
CA VAL A 21 4.55 -10.77 22.61
C VAL A 21 5.10 -9.42 23.05
N GLN A 22 5.56 -8.63 22.08
CA GLN A 22 6.21 -7.34 22.32
C GLN A 22 5.23 -6.44 23.09
N SER A 23 5.49 -6.22 24.39
CA SER A 23 4.63 -5.46 25.32
C SER A 23 4.40 -4.01 24.92
N ASP A 24 5.18 -3.53 23.95
CA ASP A 24 5.23 -2.14 23.51
C ASP A 24 4.47 -1.94 22.18
N TRP A 25 3.78 -2.98 21.68
CA TRP A 25 2.95 -2.85 20.48
C TRP A 25 1.65 -2.10 20.79
N SER A 26 1.66 -0.80 20.53
CA SER A 26 0.45 0.04 20.51
C SER A 26 -0.07 0.13 19.08
N PRO A 27 -1.12 -0.63 18.70
CA PRO A 27 -1.67 -0.54 17.34
C PRO A 27 -2.19 0.86 17.09
N GLN A 28 -1.73 1.47 16.00
CA GLN A 28 -2.25 2.76 15.56
C GLN A 28 -3.57 2.53 14.83
N VAL A 29 -4.64 3.18 15.30
CA VAL A 29 -5.95 3.14 14.66
C VAL A 29 -6.05 4.33 13.72
N TYR A 30 -6.19 4.03 12.44
CA TYR A 30 -6.36 5.02 11.40
C TYR A 30 -7.76 4.92 10.81
N ASN A 31 -8.43 6.07 10.67
CA ASN A 31 -9.62 6.19 9.86
C ASN A 31 -9.24 6.54 8.42
N ALA A 32 -9.65 5.68 7.49
CA ALA A 32 -9.40 5.83 6.08
C ALA A 32 -10.55 6.65 5.46
N ILE A 33 -10.48 7.98 5.59
CA ILE A 33 -11.44 8.89 4.97
C ILE A 33 -11.01 9.17 3.52
N LYS A 34 -11.97 9.14 2.59
CA LYS A 34 -11.75 9.45 1.18
C LYS A 34 -11.76 10.98 0.99
N TRP A 35 -10.64 11.55 0.57
CA TRP A 35 -10.48 12.99 0.33
C TRP A 35 -10.71 13.33 -1.14
N THR A 36 -11.89 12.97 -1.65
CA THR A 36 -12.24 13.14 -3.08
C THR A 36 -13.01 14.42 -3.36
N ALA A 37 -13.60 15.07 -2.36
CA ALA A 37 -14.33 16.32 -2.50
C ALA A 37 -14.40 17.10 -1.17
N PRO A 38 -14.52 18.44 -1.21
CA PRO A 38 -14.79 19.25 -0.02
C PRO A 38 -16.05 18.77 0.75
N ASN A 39 -15.98 18.77 2.08
CA ASN A 39 -17.07 18.41 3.01
C ASN A 39 -17.58 16.96 2.95
N GLN A 40 -16.97 16.08 2.13
CA GLN A 40 -17.34 14.68 2.10
C GLN A 40 -16.93 13.99 3.41
N GLY A 41 -17.92 13.46 4.14
CA GLY A 41 -17.66 12.80 5.42
C GLY A 41 -17.35 13.75 6.58
N GLN A 42 -17.77 15.02 6.52
CA GLN A 42 -17.48 16.01 7.57
C GLN A 42 -17.89 15.53 8.98
N LEU A 43 -19.06 14.91 9.14
CA LEU A 43 -19.48 14.34 10.43
C LEU A 43 -18.52 13.25 10.92
N THR A 44 -18.04 12.40 10.02
CA THR A 44 -17.03 11.37 10.34
C THR A 44 -15.70 12.02 10.70
N ILE A 45 -15.29 13.07 9.98
CA ILE A 45 -14.08 13.84 10.26
C ILE A 45 -14.18 14.45 11.67
N ASP A 46 -15.28 15.11 11.99
CA ASP A 46 -15.50 15.77 13.28
C ASP A 46 -15.47 14.75 14.41
N TYR A 47 -16.25 13.66 14.28
CA TYR A 47 -16.29 12.59 15.26
C TYR A 47 -14.91 11.96 15.48
N THR A 48 -14.22 11.54 14.42
CA THR A 48 -12.89 10.91 14.56
C THR A 48 -11.82 11.85 15.08
N SER A 49 -11.93 13.15 14.80
CA SER A 49 -11.03 14.15 15.39
C SER A 49 -11.28 14.30 16.89
N ASN A 50 -12.54 14.31 17.33
CA ASN A 50 -12.91 14.39 18.74
C ASN A 50 -12.43 13.16 19.54
N GLU A 51 -12.44 11.98 18.91
CA GLU A 51 -11.95 10.73 19.50
C GLU A 51 -10.42 10.54 19.38
N GLY A 52 -9.68 11.52 18.83
CA GLY A 52 -8.23 11.43 18.64
C GLY A 52 -7.78 10.39 17.60
N ILE A 53 -8.68 9.96 16.72
CA ILE A 53 -8.40 8.97 15.67
C ILE A 53 -7.72 9.66 14.49
N SER A 54 -6.53 9.18 14.12
CA SER A 54 -5.74 9.70 13.00
C SER A 54 -6.36 9.32 11.65
N ARG A 55 -5.99 10.05 10.59
CA ARG A 55 -6.54 9.85 9.24
C ARG A 55 -5.47 9.41 8.26
N VAL A 56 -5.89 8.63 7.26
CA VAL A 56 -5.05 8.18 6.14
C VAL A 56 -5.63 8.73 4.84
N PRO A 57 -4.84 9.44 4.00
CA PRO A 57 -5.29 9.84 2.67
C PRO A 57 -5.48 8.61 1.77
N ILE A 58 -6.55 8.62 0.98
CA ILE A 58 -6.86 7.55 0.02
C ILE A 58 -7.05 8.16 -1.38
N ALA A 59 -6.23 7.73 -2.34
CA ALA A 59 -6.48 7.91 -3.76
C ALA A 59 -7.56 6.91 -4.19
N TYR A 60 -8.81 7.35 -4.18
CA TYR A 60 -9.96 6.48 -4.37
C TYR A 60 -10.23 6.19 -5.85
N HIS A 61 -10.74 4.99 -6.13
CA HIS A 61 -11.27 4.59 -7.43
C HIS A 61 -10.23 4.61 -8.57
N GLY A 62 -9.12 3.89 -8.38
CA GLY A 62 -8.09 3.78 -9.43
C GLY A 62 -6.66 3.84 -8.92
N GLY A 63 -6.45 4.43 -7.75
CA GLY A 63 -5.10 4.81 -7.32
C GLY A 63 -4.45 5.73 -8.36
N VAL A 64 -3.41 5.25 -9.04
CA VAL A 64 -2.75 5.99 -10.13
C VAL A 64 -3.51 5.85 -11.45
N ASP A 65 -4.16 4.72 -11.73
CA ASP A 65 -5.04 4.51 -12.88
C ASP A 65 -6.40 5.17 -12.59
N MET A 66 -6.43 6.50 -12.64
CA MET A 66 -7.54 7.34 -12.14
C MET A 66 -8.91 7.11 -12.81
N ASP A 67 -8.98 6.37 -13.92
CA ASP A 67 -10.23 5.94 -14.57
C ASP A 67 -10.46 4.42 -14.50
N ALA A 68 -9.62 3.71 -13.74
CA ALA A 68 -9.71 2.29 -13.44
C ALA A 68 -9.86 1.40 -14.68
N SER A 69 -9.13 1.78 -15.73
CA SER A 69 -9.18 1.16 -17.05
C SER A 69 -8.42 -0.17 -17.13
N GLY A 70 -7.44 -0.35 -16.24
CA GLY A 70 -6.43 -1.40 -16.31
C GLY A 70 -5.08 -0.93 -16.86
N GLU A 71 -4.96 0.33 -17.30
CA GLU A 71 -3.75 0.87 -17.90
C GLU A 71 -3.42 2.26 -17.32
N ILE A 72 -2.14 2.50 -17.03
CA ILE A 72 -1.71 3.83 -16.55
C ILE A 72 -1.23 4.66 -17.74
N THR A 73 -2.05 5.64 -18.13
CA THR A 73 -1.74 6.61 -19.19
C THR A 73 -1.11 7.89 -18.62
N ASP A 74 -0.49 8.70 -19.47
CA ASP A 74 0.03 10.02 -19.10
C ASP A 74 -1.03 10.95 -18.49
N LYS A 75 -2.28 10.83 -18.97
CA LYS A 75 -3.42 11.57 -18.41
C LYS A 75 -3.69 11.15 -16.97
N ASN A 76 -3.63 9.84 -16.69
CA ASN A 76 -3.79 9.33 -15.33
C ASN A 76 -2.67 9.85 -14.42
N ILE A 77 -1.41 9.79 -14.89
CA ILE A 77 -0.24 10.28 -14.14
C ILE A 77 -0.38 11.76 -13.80
N LEU A 78 -0.78 12.59 -14.77
CA LEU A 78 -0.98 14.03 -14.56
C LEU A 78 -2.07 14.30 -13.52
N ALA A 79 -3.22 13.64 -13.65
CA ALA A 79 -4.34 13.80 -12.73
C ALA A 79 -3.98 13.32 -11.31
N PHE A 80 -3.29 12.19 -11.19
CA PHE A 80 -2.81 11.68 -9.92
C PHE A 80 -1.82 12.63 -9.24
N LYS A 81 -0.84 13.17 -9.98
CA LYS A 81 0.10 14.17 -9.47
C LYS A 81 -0.62 15.42 -8.97
N GLN A 82 -1.62 15.91 -9.71
CA GLN A 82 -2.44 17.04 -9.28
C GLN A 82 -3.20 16.74 -7.99
N TRP A 83 -3.79 15.54 -7.87
CA TRP A 83 -4.45 15.10 -6.65
C TRP A 83 -3.49 15.07 -5.46
N VAL A 84 -2.29 14.49 -5.62
CA VAL A 84 -1.27 14.46 -4.56
C VAL A 84 -0.88 15.87 -4.10
N GLU A 85 -0.65 16.79 -5.04
CA GLU A 85 -0.32 18.18 -4.72
C GLU A 85 -1.44 18.91 -3.98
N GLN A 86 -2.70 18.62 -4.29
CA GLN A 86 -3.84 19.28 -3.67
C GLN A 86 -4.19 18.70 -2.30
N GLN A 87 -3.99 17.39 -2.09
CA GLN A 87 -4.53 16.69 -0.93
C GLN A 87 -3.44 16.30 0.10
N ILE A 88 -2.18 16.24 -0.30
CA ILE A 88 -1.11 15.65 0.53
C ILE A 88 0.00 16.67 0.77
N PRO A 89 0.25 17.06 2.05
CA PRO A 89 1.36 17.92 2.40
C PRO A 89 2.70 17.41 1.88
N GLN A 90 3.59 18.32 1.48
CA GLN A 90 4.89 17.98 0.90
C GLN A 90 5.80 17.17 1.84
N ASN A 91 5.69 17.42 3.15
CA ASN A 91 6.48 16.74 4.18
C ASN A 91 5.74 15.56 4.84
N TYR A 92 4.66 15.07 4.24
CA TYR A 92 3.92 13.93 4.79
C TYR A 92 4.74 12.64 4.62
N CYS A 93 5.08 11.99 5.73
CA CYS A 93 5.83 10.73 5.76
C CYS A 93 5.00 9.53 6.27
N GLY A 94 3.70 9.72 6.44
CA GLY A 94 2.79 8.70 6.94
C GLY A 94 2.24 7.77 5.86
N PRO A 95 1.34 6.86 6.24
CA PRO A 95 0.62 5.98 5.32
C PRO A 95 -0.27 6.74 4.32
N ILE A 96 -0.20 6.35 3.05
CA ILE A 96 -1.12 6.77 1.99
C ILE A 96 -1.62 5.55 1.23
N VAL A 97 -2.92 5.48 0.99
CA VAL A 97 -3.57 4.32 0.37
C VAL A 97 -3.93 4.60 -1.09
N LEU A 98 -3.56 3.68 -1.97
CA LEU A 98 -4.07 3.57 -3.33
C LEU A 98 -5.20 2.56 -3.33
N ASP A 99 -6.44 3.01 -3.58
CA ASP A 99 -7.59 2.13 -3.68
C ASP A 99 -7.86 1.79 -5.15
N TYR A 100 -7.23 0.71 -5.61
CA TYR A 100 -7.28 0.24 -6.98
C TYR A 100 -7.85 -1.18 -7.06
N GLU A 101 -9.17 -1.24 -7.23
CA GLU A 101 -9.92 -2.49 -7.33
C GLU A 101 -10.25 -2.84 -8.80
N GLN A 102 -10.88 -1.93 -9.54
CA GLN A 102 -11.24 -2.20 -10.94
C GLN A 102 -10.04 -2.02 -11.87
N PRO A 103 -9.92 -2.80 -12.96
CA PRO A 103 -10.79 -3.92 -13.35
C PRO A 103 -10.41 -5.26 -12.72
N TRP A 104 -9.31 -5.31 -11.96
CA TRP A 104 -8.62 -6.55 -11.60
C TRP A 104 -9.18 -7.29 -10.38
N TRP A 105 -10.01 -6.65 -9.56
CA TRP A 105 -10.41 -7.17 -8.25
C TRP A 105 -11.05 -8.55 -8.33
N LYS A 106 -11.90 -8.79 -9.35
CA LYS A 106 -12.55 -10.09 -9.55
C LYS A 106 -11.51 -11.20 -9.79
N GLU A 107 -10.47 -10.92 -10.57
CA GLU A 107 -9.40 -11.88 -10.88
C GLU A 107 -8.47 -12.08 -9.66
N LEU A 108 -8.05 -10.98 -9.02
CA LEU A 108 -7.20 -11.03 -7.81
C LEU A 108 -7.86 -11.76 -6.64
N ARG A 109 -9.20 -11.80 -6.60
CA ARG A 109 -10.02 -12.48 -5.59
C ARG A 109 -10.52 -13.86 -6.03
N ALA A 110 -10.24 -14.29 -7.25
CA ALA A 110 -10.63 -15.60 -7.75
C ALA A 110 -9.98 -16.73 -6.92
N GLN A 111 -10.57 -17.93 -6.98
CA GLN A 111 -10.00 -19.09 -6.27
C GLN A 111 -8.60 -19.45 -6.80
N SER A 112 -8.41 -19.29 -8.10
CA SER A 112 -7.17 -19.53 -8.83
C SER A 112 -6.95 -18.44 -9.86
N ILE A 113 -5.68 -18.10 -10.10
CA ILE A 113 -5.22 -17.24 -11.17
C ILE A 113 -3.93 -17.85 -11.71
N LEU A 114 -3.76 -17.86 -13.03
CA LEU A 114 -2.54 -18.35 -13.64
C LEU A 114 -1.37 -17.41 -13.29
N PRO A 115 -0.16 -17.92 -12.99
CA PRO A 115 0.98 -17.08 -12.63
C PRO A 115 1.26 -15.96 -13.63
N GLU A 116 1.20 -16.25 -14.93
CA GLU A 116 1.38 -15.27 -16.00
C GLU A 116 0.34 -14.15 -15.95
N ARG A 117 -0.93 -14.51 -15.71
CA ARG A 117 -2.02 -13.54 -15.59
C ARG A 117 -1.88 -12.69 -14.33
N LEU A 118 -1.42 -13.29 -13.23
CA LEU A 118 -1.12 -12.56 -12.00
C LEU A 118 0.03 -11.57 -12.22
N HIS A 119 1.09 -11.97 -12.93
CA HIS A 119 2.19 -11.07 -13.27
C HIS A 119 1.76 -9.92 -14.16
N GLU A 120 0.93 -10.17 -15.19
CA GLU A 120 0.34 -9.12 -16.03
C GLU A 120 -0.39 -8.09 -15.18
N ILE A 121 -1.30 -8.53 -14.32
CA ILE A 121 -2.08 -7.64 -13.45
C ILE A 121 -1.14 -6.86 -12.51
N LEU A 122 -0.23 -7.55 -11.80
CA LEU A 122 0.67 -6.91 -10.84
C LEU A 122 1.65 -5.94 -11.50
N SER A 123 1.98 -6.10 -12.78
CA SER A 123 2.84 -5.14 -13.50
C SER A 123 2.26 -3.72 -13.47
N VAL A 124 0.94 -3.58 -13.57
CA VAL A 124 0.24 -2.28 -13.49
C VAL A 124 0.29 -1.71 -12.07
N TYR A 125 0.12 -2.55 -11.04
CA TYR A 125 0.26 -2.14 -9.64
C TYR A 125 1.70 -1.69 -9.32
N ILE A 126 2.70 -2.38 -9.86
CA ILE A 126 4.11 -2.02 -9.68
C ILE A 126 4.39 -0.66 -10.35
N GLN A 127 3.95 -0.47 -11.59
CA GLN A 127 4.08 0.81 -12.29
C GLN A 127 3.41 1.95 -11.50
N GLY A 128 2.20 1.73 -10.99
CA GLY A 128 1.49 2.70 -10.16
C GLY A 128 2.24 3.03 -8.87
N MET A 129 2.79 2.03 -8.19
CA MET A 129 3.60 2.22 -6.99
C MET A 129 4.87 3.04 -7.26
N ASP A 130 5.55 2.79 -8.39
CA ASP A 130 6.74 3.55 -8.77
C ASP A 130 6.42 5.03 -9.04
N ILE A 131 5.29 5.30 -9.71
CA ILE A 131 4.80 6.66 -9.93
C ILE A 131 4.44 7.34 -8.60
N ALA A 132 3.76 6.63 -7.70
CA ALA A 132 3.36 7.17 -6.40
C ALA A 132 4.57 7.53 -5.52
N LYS A 133 5.58 6.66 -5.46
CA LYS A 133 6.82 6.93 -4.72
C LYS A 133 7.59 8.13 -5.26
N GLN A 134 7.50 8.42 -6.55
CA GLN A 134 8.12 9.62 -7.12
C GLN A 134 7.43 10.92 -6.68
N THR A 135 6.14 10.89 -6.33
CA THR A 135 5.41 12.11 -5.92
C THR A 135 5.64 12.44 -4.45
N ARG A 136 5.74 11.44 -3.58
CA ARG A 136 6.06 11.58 -2.15
C ARG A 136 7.03 10.47 -1.73
N PRO A 137 8.36 10.68 -1.86
CA PRO A 137 9.36 9.65 -1.57
C PRO A 137 9.41 9.21 -0.10
N ASP A 138 9.11 10.12 0.82
CA ASP A 138 9.15 9.86 2.27
C ASP A 138 7.85 9.25 2.81
N ALA A 139 6.79 9.19 1.98
CA ALA A 139 5.51 8.64 2.39
C ALA A 139 5.45 7.12 2.27
N GLN A 140 4.60 6.50 3.10
CA GLN A 140 4.40 5.06 3.14
C GLN A 140 3.21 4.67 2.24
N TRP A 141 3.47 4.52 0.94
CA TRP A 141 2.46 4.12 -0.03
C TRP A 141 2.10 2.63 0.08
N GLY A 142 0.80 2.31 -0.01
CA GLY A 142 0.31 0.94 -0.05
C GLY A 142 -1.00 0.82 -0.82
N TYR A 143 -1.28 -0.38 -1.35
CA TYR A 143 -2.56 -0.68 -1.97
C TYR A 143 -3.56 -1.19 -0.94
N TRP A 144 -4.80 -0.73 -1.05
CA TRP A 144 -5.89 -1.28 -0.28
C TRP A 144 -6.10 -2.76 -0.62
N GLY A 145 -6.20 -3.61 0.41
CA GLY A 145 -6.62 -5.00 0.27
C GLY A 145 -5.61 -5.97 -0.37
N ILE A 146 -4.37 -5.55 -0.62
CA ILE A 146 -3.31 -6.37 -1.23
C ILE A 146 -2.08 -6.46 -0.28
N PRO A 147 -1.51 -7.67 -0.04
CA PRO A 147 -2.01 -8.97 -0.48
C PRO A 147 -3.34 -9.31 0.20
N GLY A 148 -4.22 -10.00 -0.53
CA GLY A 148 -5.49 -10.45 0.03
C GLY A 148 -5.25 -11.53 1.09
N LEU A 149 -6.08 -11.59 2.12
CA LEU A 149 -5.99 -12.62 3.18
C LEU A 149 -5.88 -14.06 2.63
N ARG A 150 -6.51 -14.33 1.47
CA ARG A 150 -6.45 -15.65 0.84
C ARG A 150 -5.05 -15.99 0.30
N HIS A 151 -4.26 -14.99 -0.09
CA HIS A 151 -2.87 -15.14 -0.56
C HIS A 151 -1.88 -15.45 0.57
N THR A 152 -2.28 -15.29 1.84
CA THR A 152 -1.41 -15.49 3.01
C THR A 152 -1.74 -16.76 3.81
N THR A 153 -2.72 -17.56 3.36
CA THR A 153 -3.13 -18.81 4.04
C THR A 153 -2.54 -20.08 3.40
N ALA A 154 -2.23 -21.09 4.22
CA ALA A 154 -1.60 -22.35 3.79
C ALA A 154 -2.37 -23.10 2.68
N ARG A 155 -3.71 -22.98 2.68
CA ARG A 155 -4.61 -23.62 1.72
C ARG A 155 -4.34 -23.23 0.25
N TRP A 156 -3.60 -22.16 0.00
CA TRP A 156 -3.23 -21.72 -1.35
C TRP A 156 -1.95 -22.38 -1.90
N ARG A 157 -1.10 -22.97 -1.05
CA ARG A 157 0.13 -23.65 -1.52
C ARG A 157 -0.14 -24.96 -2.27
N GLU A 158 -1.31 -25.56 -2.08
CA GLU A 158 -1.63 -26.90 -2.60
C GLU A 158 -1.96 -26.92 -4.11
N TYR A 159 -2.22 -25.77 -4.74
CA TYR A 159 -2.66 -25.72 -6.14
C TYR A 159 -1.56 -25.36 -7.16
N PHE A 160 -0.32 -25.12 -6.73
CA PHE A 160 0.83 -24.82 -7.63
C PHE A 160 1.82 -25.98 -7.78
N TYR A 161 1.47 -27.18 -7.29
CA TYR A 161 2.29 -28.40 -7.37
C TYR A 161 1.57 -29.57 -8.08
N LEU A 162 0.72 -29.28 -9.06
CA LEU A 162 0.17 -30.26 -10.02
C LEU A 162 0.47 -29.78 -11.45
#